data_AF-A0A7C1IR42-F1
#
_entry.id   AF-A0A7C1IR42-F1
#
_cell.length_a   1.000
_cell.length_b   1.000
_cell.length_c   1.000
_cell.angle_alpha   90.00
_cell.angle_beta   90.00
_cell.angle_gamma   90.00
#
_symmetry.space_group_name_H-M   'P 1'
#
loop_
_entity.id
_entity.type
_entity.pdbx_description
1 polymer ?
#
loop_
_entity_poly.entity_id
_entity_poly.type
_entity_poly.pdbx_seq_one_letter_code
_entity_poly.pdbx_strand_id
1 'polypeptide(L)'
;MPDHRASAYPLTSLGQFGERARPLRAELQEAALVIGLGQVGLQAVARIHEMLGGLLAKREIQSKIRLLAIARRRSIREETLLPREEKLMLSLDPIPWSDVPGRYAQLGVAQWWPHSPRAREALEDPTQVRAYNRLMLHENAALISESLFKLVQWLYEVGTGRDLKMPRRIYVVASLAEAEGSAMIFDIVTRLRALCRQGPATIIGMFSLRAPDLNSDPERLLAMANVYASLREIDSYTLHPDTFPSNL
;
A
#
# COMPACT_ATOMS: atom_id res chain seq x y z
N MET A 1 15.45 -23.36 -28.98
CA MET A 1 15.48 -22.49 -27.78
C MET A 1 14.27 -21.58 -27.87
N PRO A 2 13.28 -21.68 -26.96
CA PRO A 2 12.16 -20.75 -26.96
C PRO A 2 12.51 -19.48 -26.17
N ASP A 3 12.21 -18.35 -26.79
CA ASP A 3 12.30 -17.00 -26.23
C ASP A 3 11.41 -16.84 -24.99
N HIS A 4 12.01 -16.66 -23.82
CA HIS A 4 11.34 -16.18 -22.61
C HIS A 4 11.15 -14.66 -22.70
N ARG A 5 10.34 -14.19 -23.64
CA ARG A 5 9.74 -12.85 -23.52
C ARG A 5 8.66 -12.95 -22.46
N ALA A 6 8.89 -12.32 -21.31
CA ALA A 6 7.92 -12.18 -20.24
C ALA A 6 6.60 -11.69 -20.85
N SER A 7 5.60 -12.57 -20.86
CA SER A 7 4.25 -12.24 -21.26
C SER A 7 3.73 -11.20 -20.28
N ALA A 8 3.71 -9.94 -20.73
CA ALA A 8 2.93 -8.90 -20.08
C ALA A 8 1.47 -9.32 -20.17
N TYR A 9 0.95 -10.01 -19.15
CA TYR A 9 -0.46 -10.33 -19.07
C TYR A 9 -1.25 -9.02 -19.12
N PRO A 10 -2.17 -8.85 -20.09
CA PRO A 10 -2.99 -7.65 -20.15
C PRO A 10 -3.86 -7.56 -18.88
N LEU A 11 -3.84 -6.38 -18.25
CA LEU A 11 -4.51 -6.04 -16.98
C LEU A 11 -6.00 -6.42 -16.91
N THR A 12 -6.64 -6.75 -18.04
CA THR A 12 -7.96 -7.37 -18.11
C THR A 12 -8.08 -8.66 -17.30
N SER A 13 -6.99 -9.39 -17.03
CA SER A 13 -7.03 -10.62 -16.22
C SER A 13 -7.08 -10.37 -14.70
N LEU A 14 -6.97 -9.12 -14.24
CA LEU A 14 -7.00 -8.76 -12.82
C LEU A 14 -8.39 -8.33 -12.32
N GLY A 15 -9.40 -8.44 -13.19
CA GLY A 15 -10.79 -8.07 -12.94
C GLY A 15 -11.23 -6.97 -13.88
N GLN A 16 -12.39 -7.15 -14.52
CA GLN A 16 -13.10 -6.05 -15.16
C GLN A 16 -13.66 -5.16 -14.05
N PHE A 17 -13.51 -3.84 -14.17
CA PHE A 17 -14.26 -2.90 -13.34
C PHE A 17 -15.75 -3.18 -13.59
N GLY A 18 -16.44 -3.81 -12.63
CA GLY A 18 -17.83 -4.21 -12.80
C GLY A 18 -18.77 -3.02 -13.01
N GLU A 19 -20.02 -3.30 -13.35
CA GLU A 19 -21.12 -2.34 -13.65
C GLU A 19 -21.37 -1.25 -12.58
N ARG A 20 -20.70 -1.32 -11.42
CA ARG A 20 -20.76 -0.32 -10.35
C ARG A 20 -19.82 0.87 -10.53
N ALA A 21 -18.93 0.85 -11.53
CA ALA A 21 -18.10 1.99 -11.87
C ALA A 21 -18.96 3.08 -12.54
N ARG A 22 -19.31 4.12 -11.79
CA ARG A 22 -19.96 5.31 -12.38
C ARG A 22 -18.89 6.19 -13.03
N PRO A 23 -19.15 6.74 -14.24
CA PRO A 23 -18.25 7.73 -14.82
C PRO A 23 -18.07 8.90 -13.84
N LEU A 24 -16.83 9.33 -13.66
CA LEU A 24 -16.50 10.53 -12.90
C LEU A 24 -17.24 11.71 -13.52
N ARG A 25 -18.02 12.44 -12.71
CA ARG A 25 -18.62 13.71 -13.15
C ARG A 25 -17.50 14.68 -13.51
N ALA A 26 -17.77 15.56 -14.47
CA ALA A 26 -16.80 16.54 -14.99
C ALA A 26 -16.22 17.49 -13.92
N GLU A 27 -16.82 17.57 -12.73
CA GLU A 27 -16.28 18.27 -11.58
C GLU A 27 -16.16 17.32 -10.39
N LEU A 28 -14.93 17.16 -9.89
CA LEU A 28 -14.67 16.47 -8.63
C LEU A 28 -15.24 17.28 -7.47
N GLN A 29 -16.13 16.65 -6.71
CA GLN A 29 -16.78 17.21 -5.52
C GLN A 29 -16.07 16.81 -4.22
N GLU A 30 -14.87 16.23 -4.31
CA GLU A 30 -14.10 15.76 -3.16
C GLU A 30 -12.60 16.03 -3.35
N ALA A 31 -11.91 16.21 -2.22
CA ALA A 31 -10.45 16.20 -2.18
C ALA A 31 -10.01 14.76 -1.88
N ALA A 32 -9.19 14.19 -2.75
CA ALA A 32 -8.82 12.79 -2.70
C ALA A 32 -7.29 12.59 -2.61
N LEU A 33 -6.89 11.68 -1.73
CA LEU A 33 -5.54 11.14 -1.65
C LEU A 33 -5.61 9.64 -1.95
N VAL A 34 -4.92 9.18 -2.98
CA VAL A 34 -4.84 7.75 -3.32
C VAL A 34 -3.45 7.22 -2.99
N ILE A 35 -3.37 6.21 -2.14
CA ILE A 35 -2.13 5.59 -1.69
C ILE A 35 -2.12 4.13 -2.13
N GLY A 36 -1.22 3.79 -3.04
CA GLY A 36 -0.95 2.42 -3.47
C GLY A 36 0.16 1.80 -2.63
N LEU A 37 -0.06 0.60 -2.09
CA LEU A 37 0.92 -0.13 -1.30
C LEU A 37 1.39 -1.39 -2.02
N GLY A 38 2.70 -1.61 -2.03
CA GLY A 38 3.33 -2.74 -2.71
C GLY A 38 3.29 -2.63 -4.22
N GLN A 39 3.68 -3.71 -4.91
CA GLN A 39 3.73 -3.75 -6.37
C GLN A 39 2.33 -3.60 -6.99
N VAL A 40 1.33 -4.29 -6.47
CA VAL A 40 -0.05 -4.19 -7.01
C VAL A 40 -0.63 -2.79 -6.77
N GLY A 41 -0.39 -2.21 -5.59
CA GLY A 41 -0.82 -0.85 -5.30
C GLY A 41 -0.13 0.20 -6.19
N LEU A 42 1.18 0.05 -6.43
CA LEU A 42 1.95 0.88 -7.36
C LEU A 42 1.34 0.84 -8.77
N GLN A 43 1.07 -0.35 -9.30
CA GLN A 43 0.46 -0.52 -10.63
C GLN A 43 -0.95 0.09 -10.68
N ALA A 44 -1.75 -0.07 -9.63
CA ALA A 44 -3.08 0.52 -9.56
C ALA A 44 -3.01 2.06 -9.57
N VAL A 45 -2.07 2.65 -8.83
CA VAL A 45 -1.86 4.10 -8.81
C VAL A 45 -1.35 4.61 -10.17
N ALA A 46 -0.42 3.90 -10.81
CA ALA A 46 0.05 4.23 -12.15
C ALA A 46 -1.10 4.24 -13.17
N ARG A 47 -1.99 3.24 -13.10
CA ARG A 47 -3.18 3.19 -13.96
C ARG A 47 -4.17 4.31 -13.66
N ILE A 48 -4.40 4.63 -12.39
CA ILE A 48 -5.25 5.75 -11.99
C ILE A 48 -4.67 7.07 -12.51
N HIS A 49 -3.35 7.28 -12.40
CA HIS A 49 -2.67 8.45 -12.93
C HIS A 49 -2.94 8.64 -14.42
N GLU A 50 -2.74 7.58 -15.22
CA GLU A 50 -3.01 7.57 -16.65
C GLU A 50 -4.49 7.89 -16.96
N MET A 51 -5.42 7.23 -16.27
CA MET A 51 -6.86 7.45 -16.44
C MET A 51 -7.27 8.88 -16.10
N LEU A 52 -6.75 9.45 -15.02
CA LEU A 52 -7.02 10.84 -14.64
C LEU A 52 -6.52 11.82 -15.71
N GLY A 53 -5.33 11.58 -16.26
CA GLY A 53 -4.77 12.39 -17.35
C GLY A 53 -5.62 12.38 -18.63
N GLY A 54 -6.34 11.29 -18.89
CA GLY A 54 -7.27 11.18 -20.03
C GLY A 54 -8.66 11.76 -19.76
N LEU A 55 -9.08 11.88 -18.49
CA LEU A 55 -10.45 12.25 -18.12
C LEU A 55 -10.59 13.69 -17.61
N LEU A 56 -9.56 14.25 -16.97
CA LEU A 56 -9.63 15.53 -16.26
C LEU A 56 -8.55 16.51 -16.70
N ALA A 57 -8.83 17.80 -16.55
CA ALA A 57 -7.83 18.83 -16.78
C ALA A 57 -6.72 18.76 -15.72
N LYS A 58 -5.46 18.97 -16.14
CA LYS A 58 -4.28 18.94 -15.25
C LYS A 58 -4.43 19.82 -14.00
N ARG A 59 -5.04 21.00 -14.14
CA ARG A 59 -5.31 21.93 -13.02
C ARG A 59 -6.26 21.32 -11.99
N GLU A 60 -7.26 20.57 -12.43
CA GLU A 60 -8.21 19.92 -11.53
C GLU A 60 -7.55 18.75 -10.78
N ILE A 61 -6.78 17.92 -11.48
CA ILE A 61 -5.98 16.85 -10.86
C ILE A 61 -5.06 17.44 -9.79
N GLN A 62 -4.26 18.46 -10.15
CA GLN A 62 -3.28 19.06 -9.24
C GLN A 62 -3.89 19.78 -8.03
N SER A 63 -5.14 20.24 -8.13
CA SER A 63 -5.81 20.95 -7.04
C SER A 63 -6.62 20.05 -6.12
N LYS A 64 -7.13 18.91 -6.61
CA LYS A 64 -8.07 18.07 -5.85
C LYS A 64 -7.59 16.65 -5.61
N ILE A 65 -6.59 16.16 -6.35
CA ILE A 65 -6.09 14.79 -6.25
C ILE A 65 -4.59 14.78 -5.97
N ARG A 66 -4.18 13.91 -5.03
CA ARG A 66 -2.79 13.47 -4.89
C ARG A 66 -2.71 11.97 -4.94
N LEU A 67 -1.64 11.49 -5.55
CA LEU A 67 -1.32 10.08 -5.67
C LEU A 67 -0.01 9.82 -4.93
N LEU A 68 0.11 8.65 -4.31
CA LEU A 68 1.34 8.18 -3.72
C LEU A 68 1.41 6.66 -3.88
N ALA A 69 2.49 6.15 -4.45
CA ALA A 69 2.81 4.74 -4.43
C ALA A 69 3.95 4.49 -3.43
N ILE A 70 3.71 3.63 -2.45
CA ILE A 70 4.70 3.20 -1.46
C ILE A 70 5.04 1.76 -1.77
N ALA A 71 6.27 1.55 -2.25
CA ALA A 71 6.74 0.23 -2.59
C ALA A 71 8.27 0.14 -2.49
N ARG A 72 8.80 -1.07 -2.62
CA ARG A 72 10.23 -1.34 -2.66
C ARG A 72 10.87 -0.67 -3.84
N ARG A 73 12.12 -0.27 -3.64
CA ARG A 73 12.97 0.29 -4.69
C ARG A 73 13.01 -0.56 -5.96
N ARG A 74 13.06 -1.91 -5.84
CA ARG A 74 13.05 -2.80 -7.01
C ARG A 74 11.75 -2.68 -7.80
N SER A 75 10.61 -2.72 -7.12
CA SER A 75 9.27 -2.65 -7.73
C SER A 75 9.04 -1.29 -8.40
N ILE A 76 9.57 -0.21 -7.82
CA ILE A 76 9.40 1.15 -8.35
C ILE A 76 10.32 1.45 -9.53
N ARG A 77 11.53 0.89 -9.58
CA ARG A 77 12.49 1.17 -10.67
C ARG A 77 11.95 0.77 -12.04
N GLU A 78 11.06 -0.21 -12.09
CA GLU A 78 10.45 -0.71 -13.32
C GLU A 78 9.25 0.14 -13.76
N GLU A 79 8.70 0.99 -12.88
CA GLU A 79 7.54 1.82 -13.16
C GLU A 79 7.99 3.20 -13.67
N THR A 80 7.68 3.54 -14.92
CA THR A 80 8.05 4.83 -15.55
C THR A 80 6.91 5.82 -15.65
N LEU A 81 5.66 5.40 -15.46
CA LEU A 81 4.48 6.23 -15.68
C LEU A 81 4.29 7.29 -14.59
N LEU A 82 4.58 6.92 -13.34
CA LEU A 82 4.40 7.83 -12.21
C LEU A 82 5.57 8.82 -12.09
N PRO A 83 5.33 10.10 -11.77
CA PRO A 83 6.38 11.05 -11.45
C PRO A 83 7.07 10.71 -10.12
N ARG A 84 8.24 11.31 -9.85
CA ARG A 84 9.05 10.98 -8.66
C ARG A 84 8.34 11.33 -7.36
N GLU A 85 7.64 12.45 -7.34
CA GLU A 85 6.84 12.95 -6.22
C GLU A 85 5.66 12.05 -5.83
N GLU A 86 5.20 11.19 -6.75
CA GLU A 86 4.15 10.21 -6.49
C GLU A 86 4.73 8.83 -6.13
N LYS A 87 6.05 8.72 -5.90
CA LYS A 87 6.74 7.48 -5.56
C LYS A 87 7.52 7.61 -4.25
N LEU A 88 7.20 6.76 -3.29
CA LEU A 88 7.98 6.56 -2.09
C LEU A 88 8.72 5.23 -2.17
N MET A 89 10.03 5.30 -2.41
CA MET A 89 10.90 4.13 -2.52
C MET A 89 11.39 3.69 -1.16
N LEU A 90 10.93 2.52 -0.73
CA LEU A 90 11.41 1.87 0.47
C LEU A 90 12.67 1.04 0.15
N SER A 91 13.69 1.20 0.99
CA SER A 91 14.90 0.40 0.95
C SER A 91 15.14 -0.21 2.32
N LEU A 92 15.62 -1.44 2.32
CA LEU A 92 16.13 -2.11 3.50
C LEU A 92 17.52 -2.62 3.15
N ASP A 93 18.53 -2.19 3.90
CA ASP A 93 19.84 -2.78 3.77
C ASP A 93 19.77 -4.26 4.16
N PRO A 94 20.55 -5.16 3.55
CA PRO A 94 20.60 -6.55 3.99
C PRO A 94 21.03 -6.61 5.47
N ILE A 95 20.15 -7.08 6.34
CA ILE A 95 20.43 -7.26 7.77
C ILE A 95 20.40 -8.76 8.07
N PRO A 96 21.43 -9.33 8.73
CA PRO A 96 21.40 -10.70 9.21
C PRO A 96 20.21 -10.93 10.16
N TRP A 97 19.58 -12.11 10.11
CA TRP A 97 18.44 -12.44 10.97
C TRP A 97 18.72 -12.26 12.47
N SER A 98 19.95 -12.56 12.90
CA SER A 98 20.43 -12.34 14.28
C SER A 98 20.34 -10.89 14.72
N ASP A 99 20.39 -9.98 13.77
CA ASP A 99 20.49 -8.55 13.99
C ASP A 99 19.12 -7.88 13.83
N VAL A 100 18.07 -8.64 13.49
CA VAL A 100 16.70 -8.15 13.50
C VAL A 100 16.28 -7.91 14.96
N PRO A 101 16.11 -6.64 15.37
CA PRO A 101 15.87 -6.25 16.76
C PRO A 101 14.80 -7.09 17.45
N GLY A 102 15.11 -7.63 18.64
CA GLY A 102 14.19 -8.42 19.46
C GLY A 102 12.88 -7.70 19.82
N ARG A 103 12.83 -6.36 19.74
CA ARG A 103 11.58 -5.58 19.85
C ARG A 103 10.54 -5.94 18.78
N TYR A 104 10.97 -6.41 17.61
CA TYR A 104 10.05 -6.88 16.56
C TYR A 104 9.54 -8.30 16.82
N ALA A 105 10.22 -9.08 17.68
CA ALA A 105 9.70 -10.37 18.14
C ALA A 105 8.51 -10.19 19.09
N GLN A 106 8.48 -9.11 19.86
CA GLN A 106 7.41 -8.81 20.83
C GLN A 106 6.12 -8.27 20.19
N LEU A 107 6.20 -7.63 19.02
CA LEU A 107 5.02 -7.19 18.25
C LEU A 107 4.34 -8.33 17.46
N GLY A 108 4.67 -9.58 17.81
CA GLY A 108 4.14 -10.74 17.11
C GLY A 108 4.51 -10.76 15.63
N VAL A 109 5.64 -10.15 15.22
CA VAL A 109 6.13 -10.22 13.83
C VAL A 109 7.01 -11.46 13.64
N ALA A 110 7.76 -11.87 14.67
CA ALA A 110 8.63 -13.06 14.64
C ALA A 110 7.89 -14.39 14.50
N GLN A 111 6.63 -14.49 14.97
CA GLN A 111 5.82 -15.69 14.78
C GLN A 111 5.43 -15.94 13.30
N TRP A 112 5.57 -14.92 12.44
CA TRP A 112 5.31 -15.01 11.00
C TRP A 112 6.59 -15.18 10.18
N TRP A 113 7.72 -15.47 10.84
CA TRP A 113 8.99 -15.69 10.16
C TRP A 113 9.11 -17.14 9.70
N PRO A 114 9.57 -17.39 8.46
CA PRO A 114 9.77 -18.74 7.96
C PRO A 114 10.94 -19.46 8.66
N HIS A 115 11.85 -18.72 9.30
CA HIS A 115 13.01 -19.24 10.03
C HIS A 115 13.10 -18.66 11.43
N SER A 116 13.79 -19.37 12.32
CA SER A 116 14.12 -18.88 13.65
C SER A 116 14.93 -17.58 13.56
N PRO A 117 14.70 -16.59 14.45
CA PRO A 117 15.58 -15.41 14.61
C PRO A 117 17.07 -15.74 14.81
N ARG A 118 17.39 -17.00 15.14
CA ARG A 118 18.76 -17.50 15.36
C ARG A 118 19.40 -18.09 14.10
N ALA A 119 18.66 -18.23 13.00
CA ALA A 119 19.21 -18.69 11.73
C ALA A 119 20.19 -17.64 11.17
N ARG A 120 21.35 -18.09 10.66
CA ARG A 120 22.36 -17.20 10.05
C ARG A 120 22.25 -17.12 8.52
N GLU A 121 21.33 -17.88 7.95
CA GLU A 121 21.13 -17.96 6.50
C GLU A 121 20.49 -16.66 6.00
N ALA A 122 21.08 -16.10 4.94
CA ALA A 122 20.46 -14.99 4.22
C ALA A 122 19.30 -15.55 3.37
N LEU A 123 18.10 -14.98 3.51
CA LEU A 123 17.01 -15.29 2.60
C LEU A 123 17.38 -14.78 1.20
N GLU A 124 17.49 -15.68 0.24
CA GLU A 124 17.90 -15.36 -1.15
C GLU A 124 16.89 -14.43 -1.85
N ASP A 125 15.61 -14.49 -1.49
CA ASP A 125 14.61 -13.52 -1.90
C ASP A 125 13.54 -13.33 -0.79
N PRO A 126 13.74 -12.40 0.18
CA PRO A 126 12.84 -12.22 1.31
C PRO A 126 11.48 -11.62 0.91
N THR A 127 11.23 -11.48 -0.39
CA THR A 127 10.18 -10.61 -0.89
C THR A 127 8.76 -11.14 -0.77
N GLN A 128 8.61 -12.44 -0.54
CA GLN A 128 7.33 -13.08 -0.22
C GLN A 128 7.05 -13.19 1.29
N VAL A 129 7.97 -12.73 2.14
CA VAL A 129 7.78 -12.76 3.60
C VAL A 129 7.14 -11.47 4.08
N ARG A 130 5.85 -11.53 4.46
CA ARG A 130 5.09 -10.39 5.01
C ARG A 130 5.85 -9.67 6.13
N ALA A 131 6.45 -10.43 7.03
CA ALA A 131 7.16 -9.89 8.18
C ALA A 131 8.42 -9.08 7.79
N TYR A 132 9.11 -9.47 6.72
CA TYR A 132 10.25 -8.71 6.20
C TYR A 132 9.81 -7.34 5.68
N ASN A 133 8.67 -7.27 4.99
CA ASN A 133 8.12 -6.01 4.50
C ASN A 133 7.67 -5.08 5.64
N ARG A 134 7.27 -5.63 6.80
CA ARG A 134 7.04 -4.82 8.02
C ARG A 134 8.32 -4.24 8.61
N LEU A 135 9.40 -5.02 8.65
CA LEU A 135 10.70 -4.52 9.08
C LEU A 135 11.15 -3.35 8.21
N MET A 136 10.98 -3.47 6.89
CA MET A 136 11.29 -2.39 5.96
C MET A 136 10.47 -1.12 6.24
N LEU A 137 9.16 -1.22 6.53
CA LEU A 137 8.38 -0.05 6.92
C LEU A 137 8.91 0.62 8.18
N HIS A 138 9.34 -0.18 9.15
CA HIS A 138 9.92 0.36 10.37
C HIS A 138 11.20 1.13 10.09
N GLU A 139 12.15 0.56 9.34
CA GLU A 139 13.42 1.23 9.01
C GLU A 139 13.20 2.51 8.19
N ASN A 140 12.08 2.61 7.47
CA ASN A 140 11.70 3.79 6.70
C ASN A 140 10.63 4.65 7.42
N ALA A 141 10.40 4.47 8.72
CA ALA A 141 9.29 5.09 9.43
C ALA A 141 9.31 6.62 9.38
N ALA A 142 10.48 7.24 9.51
CA ALA A 142 10.62 8.70 9.44
C ALA A 142 10.22 9.24 8.05
N LEU A 143 10.75 8.61 6.99
CA LEU A 143 10.47 8.96 5.60
C LEU A 143 8.97 8.81 5.27
N ILE A 144 8.36 7.71 5.72
CA ILE A 144 6.92 7.45 5.55
C ILE A 144 6.11 8.50 6.30
N SER A 145 6.40 8.74 7.58
CA SER A 145 5.67 9.72 8.39
C SER A 145 5.75 11.13 7.80
N GLU A 146 6.93 11.57 7.36
CA GLU A 146 7.11 12.90 6.75
C GLU A 146 6.30 13.02 5.45
N SER A 147 6.34 12.00 4.59
CA SER A 147 5.62 11.98 3.32
C SER A 147 4.11 12.00 3.52
N LEU A 148 3.61 11.15 4.43
CA LEU A 148 2.19 11.09 4.77
C LEU A 148 1.72 12.40 5.43
N PHE A 149 2.52 12.99 6.32
CA PHE A 149 2.19 14.26 6.97
C PHE A 149 1.95 15.37 5.94
N LYS A 150 2.87 15.54 4.98
CA LYS A 150 2.74 16.55 3.91
C LYS A 150 1.46 16.36 3.09
N LEU A 151 1.12 15.12 2.75
CA LEU A 151 -0.06 14.80 1.95
C LEU A 151 -1.38 14.97 2.73
N VAL A 152 -1.41 14.56 4.00
CA VAL A 152 -2.57 14.77 4.87
C VAL A 152 -2.79 16.25 5.16
N GLN A 153 -1.71 17.02 5.34
CA GLN A 153 -1.78 18.47 5.51
C GLN A 153 -2.32 19.16 4.25
N TRP A 154 -1.82 18.79 3.06
CA TRP A 154 -2.38 19.26 1.79
C TRP A 154 -3.88 18.91 1.67
N LEU A 155 -4.26 17.67 2.01
CA LEU A 155 -5.65 17.22 1.95
C LEU A 155 -6.56 18.02 2.90
N TYR A 156 -6.04 18.37 4.08
CA TYR A 156 -6.71 19.26 5.02
C TYR A 156 -6.95 20.63 4.39
N GLU A 157 -5.90 21.29 3.90
CA GLU A 157 -5.95 22.64 3.32
C GLU A 157 -6.91 22.74 2.13
N VAL A 158 -6.89 21.76 1.23
CA VAL A 158 -7.80 21.70 0.09
C VAL A 158 -9.24 21.46 0.55
N GLY A 159 -9.46 20.56 1.50
CA GLY A 159 -10.80 20.21 1.99
C GLY A 159 -11.46 21.27 2.86
N THR A 160 -10.67 22.11 3.53
CA THR A 160 -11.16 23.17 4.44
C THR A 160 -10.92 24.59 3.92
N GLY A 161 -10.54 24.74 2.64
CA GLY A 161 -10.28 26.03 2.00
C GLY A 161 -11.47 26.99 2.07
N ARG A 162 -11.19 28.30 1.96
CA ARG A 162 -12.10 29.41 2.29
C ARG A 162 -13.49 29.36 1.62
N ASP A 163 -13.59 28.78 0.42
CA ASP A 163 -14.82 28.89 -0.39
C ASP A 163 -15.55 27.55 -0.60
N LEU A 164 -14.96 26.40 -0.27
CA LEU A 164 -15.54 25.07 -0.52
C LEU A 164 -15.12 24.07 0.57
N LYS A 165 -16.09 23.60 1.37
CA LYS A 165 -15.91 22.44 2.25
C LYS A 165 -16.08 21.16 1.44
N MET A 166 -14.97 20.62 0.93
CA MET A 166 -14.98 19.35 0.21
C MET A 166 -14.83 18.18 1.18
N PRO A 167 -15.58 17.07 1.01
CA PRO A 167 -15.27 15.80 1.65
C PRO A 167 -13.82 15.40 1.37
N ARG A 168 -13.12 14.97 2.41
CA ARG A 168 -11.72 14.50 2.33
C ARG A 168 -11.70 12.99 2.36
N ARG A 169 -11.20 12.38 1.28
CA ARG A 169 -11.14 10.93 1.14
C ARG A 169 -9.70 10.47 0.95
N ILE A 170 -9.36 9.40 1.65
CA ILE A 170 -8.07 8.72 1.52
C ILE A 170 -8.36 7.29 1.07
N TYR A 171 -7.94 6.94 -0.13
CA TYR A 171 -8.08 5.61 -0.69
C TYR A 171 -6.76 4.86 -0.51
N VAL A 172 -6.77 3.74 0.22
CA VAL A 172 -5.59 2.87 0.39
C VAL A 172 -5.80 1.63 -0.46
N VAL A 173 -4.97 1.47 -1.50
CA VAL A 173 -5.08 0.40 -2.49
C VAL A 173 -3.94 -0.60 -2.28
N ALA A 174 -4.26 -1.88 -2.08
CA ALA A 174 -3.25 -2.92 -1.85
C ALA A 174 -3.74 -4.30 -2.28
N SER A 175 -2.81 -5.22 -2.51
CA SER A 175 -3.13 -6.65 -2.60
C SER A 175 -2.99 -7.32 -1.23
N LEU A 176 -3.98 -8.13 -0.84
CA LEU A 176 -3.88 -8.94 0.38
C LEU A 176 -3.05 -10.20 0.18
N ALA A 177 -2.88 -10.64 -1.07
CA ALA A 177 -2.12 -11.82 -1.44
C ALA A 177 -0.61 -11.53 -1.56
N GLU A 178 -0.26 -10.29 -1.90
CA GLU A 178 1.13 -9.87 -2.03
C GLU A 178 1.73 -9.60 -0.63
N ALA A 179 2.90 -10.15 -0.35
CA ALA A 179 3.58 -9.96 0.93
C ALA A 179 3.91 -8.49 1.24
N GLU A 180 4.15 -7.67 0.22
CA GLU A 180 4.53 -6.28 0.38
C GLU A 180 3.32 -5.42 0.73
N GLY A 181 2.33 -5.31 -0.17
CA GLY A 181 1.11 -4.55 0.07
C GLY A 181 0.40 -4.99 1.34
N SER A 182 0.23 -6.30 1.54
CA SER A 182 -0.47 -6.87 2.69
C SER A 182 0.20 -6.54 4.03
N ALA A 183 1.53 -6.50 4.09
CA ALA A 183 2.28 -6.15 5.29
C ALA A 183 2.07 -4.67 5.70
N MET A 184 1.87 -3.79 4.72
CA MET A 184 1.91 -2.35 4.93
C MET A 184 0.59 -1.70 5.33
N ILE A 185 -0.54 -2.36 5.05
CA ILE A 185 -1.89 -1.76 5.19
C ILE A 185 -2.10 -1.15 6.57
N PHE A 186 -1.87 -1.92 7.64
CA PHE A 186 -2.20 -1.48 8.99
C PHE A 186 -1.28 -0.40 9.53
N ASP A 187 0.02 -0.49 9.24
CA ASP A 187 1.00 0.50 9.66
C ASP A 187 0.69 1.86 8.99
N ILE A 188 0.36 1.84 7.70
CA ILE A 188 -0.01 3.05 6.95
C ILE A 188 -1.35 3.60 7.43
N VAL A 189 -2.39 2.78 7.55
CA VAL A 189 -3.72 3.24 7.98
C VAL A 189 -3.69 3.80 9.41
N THR A 190 -2.96 3.16 10.31
CA THR A 190 -2.81 3.65 11.70
C THR A 190 -2.11 5.01 11.76
N ARG A 191 -1.04 5.20 10.97
CA ARG A 191 -0.36 6.50 10.83
C ARG A 191 -1.30 7.56 10.23
N LEU A 192 -2.03 7.21 9.17
CA LEU A 192 -3.00 8.13 8.55
C LEU A 192 -4.08 8.58 9.53
N ARG A 193 -4.64 7.66 10.35
CA ARG A 193 -5.60 8.01 11.40
C ARG A 193 -5.00 8.99 12.42
N ALA A 194 -3.76 8.76 12.84
CA ALA A 194 -3.05 9.65 13.75
C ALA A 194 -2.90 11.07 13.16
N LEU A 195 -2.55 11.15 11.87
CA LEU A 195 -2.34 12.40 11.15
C LEU A 195 -3.66 13.14 10.84
N CYS A 196 -4.76 12.42 10.63
CA CYS A 196 -6.07 13.00 10.30
C CYS A 196 -6.83 13.57 11.52
N ARG A 197 -6.24 13.65 12.71
CA ARG A 197 -6.91 14.20 13.91
C ARG A 197 -7.37 15.66 13.77
N GLN A 198 -6.80 16.40 12.83
CA GLN A 198 -7.13 17.80 12.59
C GLN A 198 -8.56 18.02 12.04
N GLY A 199 -9.23 16.97 11.54
CA GLY A 199 -10.68 17.02 11.25
C GLY A 199 -11.19 15.78 10.52
N PRO A 200 -12.50 15.70 10.21
CA PRO A 200 -13.10 14.50 9.60
C PRO A 200 -12.56 14.19 8.20
N ALA A 201 -11.92 13.03 8.05
CA ALA A 201 -11.51 12.44 6.78
C ALA A 201 -11.96 10.98 6.74
N THR A 202 -12.38 10.51 5.57
CA THR A 202 -12.81 9.12 5.37
C THR A 202 -11.67 8.31 4.75
N ILE A 203 -11.19 7.29 5.45
CA ILE A 203 -10.19 6.35 4.94
C ILE A 203 -10.93 5.12 4.38
N ILE A 204 -10.67 4.77 3.13
CA ILE A 204 -11.32 3.71 2.37
C ILE A 204 -10.24 2.71 1.95
N GLY A 205 -10.32 1.47 2.42
CA GLY A 205 -9.47 0.38 1.95
C GLY A 205 -10.02 -0.27 0.69
N MET A 206 -9.21 -0.40 -0.35
CA MET A 206 -9.53 -1.08 -1.60
C MET A 206 -8.54 -2.22 -1.79
N PHE A 207 -9.03 -3.46 -1.65
CA PHE A 207 -8.17 -4.63 -1.55
C PHE A 207 -8.43 -5.62 -2.66
N SER A 208 -7.38 -5.99 -3.40
CA SER A 208 -7.47 -7.08 -4.38
C SER A 208 -7.21 -8.42 -3.72
N LEU A 209 -8.08 -9.38 -4.00
CA LEU A 209 -7.96 -10.78 -3.63
C LEU A 209 -7.84 -11.60 -4.92
N ARG A 210 -6.63 -11.73 -5.47
CA ARG A 210 -6.37 -12.72 -6.51
C ARG A 210 -5.75 -13.94 -5.86
N ALA A 211 -6.56 -14.99 -5.68
CA ALA A 211 -6.03 -16.31 -5.37
C ALA A 211 -5.44 -16.91 -6.66
N PRO A 212 -4.22 -17.46 -6.63
CA PRO A 212 -3.72 -18.26 -7.75
C PRO A 212 -4.60 -19.50 -7.97
N ASP A 213 -4.67 -19.97 -9.22
CA ASP A 213 -5.42 -21.17 -9.62
C ASP A 213 -5.03 -22.40 -8.78
N LEU A 214 -5.96 -23.37 -8.65
CA LEU A 214 -5.95 -24.41 -7.61
C LEU A 214 -4.81 -25.44 -7.62
N ASN A 215 -3.83 -25.29 -8.51
CA ASN A 215 -2.71 -26.22 -8.66
C ASN A 215 -1.62 -25.95 -7.60
N SER A 216 -0.93 -27.00 -7.17
CA SER A 216 -0.08 -27.09 -5.98
C SER A 216 1.26 -26.36 -6.09
N ASP A 217 1.25 -25.03 -6.00
CA ASP A 217 2.46 -24.18 -6.04
C ASP A 217 2.80 -23.59 -4.64
N PRO A 218 4.05 -23.72 -4.13
CA PRO A 218 4.52 -23.05 -2.91
C PRO A 218 4.21 -21.55 -2.82
N GLU A 219 4.25 -20.81 -3.94
CA GLU A 219 3.92 -19.37 -3.96
C GLU A 219 2.46 -19.10 -3.57
N ARG A 220 1.57 -20.06 -3.87
CA ARG A 220 0.16 -19.98 -3.56
C ARG A 220 -0.13 -20.12 -2.07
N LEU A 221 0.59 -21.01 -1.39
CA LEU A 221 0.47 -21.18 0.06
C LEU A 221 0.88 -19.88 0.79
N LEU A 222 1.94 -19.23 0.31
CA LEU A 222 2.38 -17.93 0.84
C LEU A 222 1.35 -16.82 0.56
N ALA A 223 0.79 -16.76 -0.65
CA ALA A 223 -0.27 -15.83 -0.99
C ALA A 223 -1.52 -16.03 -0.11
N MET A 224 -1.95 -17.27 0.11
CA MET A 224 -3.07 -17.60 1.01
C MET A 224 -2.77 -17.24 2.47
N ALA A 225 -1.55 -17.50 2.94
CA ALA A 225 -1.11 -17.12 4.28
C ALA A 225 -1.14 -15.59 4.46
N ASN A 226 -0.70 -14.82 3.45
CA ASN A 226 -0.78 -13.36 3.46
C ASN A 226 -2.22 -12.86 3.50
N VAL A 227 -3.12 -13.45 2.70
CA VAL A 227 -4.56 -13.13 2.73
C VAL A 227 -5.14 -13.41 4.09
N TYR A 228 -4.90 -14.62 4.64
CA TYR A 228 -5.40 -15.01 5.94
C TYR A 228 -4.91 -14.08 7.05
N ALA A 229 -3.60 -13.78 7.08
CA ALA A 229 -3.00 -12.86 8.03
C ALA A 229 -3.62 -11.45 7.93
N SER A 230 -3.77 -10.93 6.71
CA SER A 230 -4.42 -9.64 6.47
C SER A 230 -5.86 -9.61 6.96
N LEU A 231 -6.67 -10.62 6.61
CA LEU A 231 -8.07 -10.66 7.01
C LEU A 231 -8.22 -10.78 8.53
N ARG A 232 -7.35 -11.55 9.20
CA ARG A 232 -7.31 -11.62 10.67
C ARG A 232 -6.97 -10.28 11.31
N GLU A 233 -6.01 -9.54 10.74
CA GLU A 233 -5.70 -8.19 11.22
C GLU A 233 -6.85 -7.21 10.93
N ILE A 234 -7.53 -7.31 9.78
CA ILE A 234 -8.70 -6.46 9.44
C ILE A 234 -9.82 -6.72 10.45
N ASP A 235 -10.10 -7.98 10.71
CA ASP A 235 -11.11 -8.42 11.67
C ASP A 235 -10.77 -7.90 13.08
N SER A 236 -9.54 -8.14 13.55
CA SER A 236 -9.06 -7.63 14.83
C SER A 236 -9.14 -6.11 14.94
N TYR A 237 -8.75 -5.39 13.89
CA TYR A 237 -8.80 -3.93 13.83
C TYR A 237 -10.24 -3.37 13.84
N THR A 238 -11.17 -4.12 13.26
CA THR A 238 -12.59 -3.74 13.19
C THR A 238 -13.29 -4.03 14.53
N LEU A 239 -12.97 -5.16 15.15
CA LEU A 239 -13.56 -5.60 16.42
C LEU A 239 -12.97 -4.90 17.64
N HIS A 240 -11.68 -4.53 17.59
CA HIS A 240 -10.93 -3.97 18.71
C HIS A 240 -10.13 -2.73 18.27
N PRO A 241 -10.77 -1.63 17.85
CA PRO A 241 -10.06 -0.45 17.37
C PRO A 241 -9.13 0.17 18.43
N ASP A 242 -9.44 0.00 19.72
CA ASP A 242 -8.68 0.57 20.84
C ASP A 242 -7.33 -0.12 21.10
N THR A 243 -7.16 -1.37 20.63
CA THR A 243 -5.91 -2.13 20.80
C THR A 243 -4.83 -1.78 19.77
N PHE A 244 -5.17 -0.93 18.79
CA PHE A 244 -4.24 -0.37 17.81
C PHE A 244 -4.02 1.12 18.09
N PRO A 245 -3.33 1.47 19.20
CA PRO A 245 -3.13 2.85 19.58
C PRO A 245 -2.33 3.57 18.49
N SER A 246 -2.88 4.67 18.02
CA SER A 246 -2.21 5.64 17.14
C SER A 246 -1.08 6.36 17.90
N ASN A 247 0.00 5.65 18.18
CA ASN A 247 1.20 6.21 18.78
C ASN A 247 2.18 6.50 17.64
N LEU A 248 2.34 7.79 17.33
CA LEU A 248 3.40 8.28 16.45
C LEU A 248 4.74 8.29 17.21
#